data_AF-A0A1N7NEZ7-F1
#
_entry.id   AF-A0A1N7NEZ7-F1
#
_cell.length_a   1.000
_cell.length_b   1.000
_cell.length_c   1.000
_cell.angle_alpha   90.00
_cell.angle_beta   90.00
_cell.angle_gamma   90.00
#
_symmetry.space_group_name_H-M   'P 1'
#
loop_
_entity.id
_entity.type
_entity.pdbx_description
1 polymer ?
#
loop_
_entity_poly.entity_id
_entity_poly.type
_entity_poly.pdbx_seq_one_letter_code
_entity_poly.pdbx_strand_id
1 'polypeptide(L)'
;MESAQLQKWWCCDEPKLIMRLQNKDKMNSPIGIALSDWDLNSEIESDLADNIQAAFESMELKSLIYKGSLRLQNLDYAIRQVANQPQELMAHVKRFYLAMLCRSESKVQGALIDLMIVLRYKGAPLLIRLINEAEVILGSSLCDQLKNIAQNKSANGILLLDVSCSVLINGRSLPATYKKKDSAK
;
A
#
# COMPACT_ATOMS: atom_id res chain seq x y z
N MET A 1 -19.45 33.01 25.58
CA MET A 1 -20.65 33.17 24.72
C MET A 1 -20.13 33.48 23.34
N GLU A 2 -19.68 32.46 22.63
CA GLU A 2 -20.49 31.51 21.83
C GLU A 2 -20.41 31.96 20.36
N SER A 3 -19.59 31.31 19.54
CA SER A 3 -19.87 29.99 18.93
C SER A 3 -21.06 30.07 17.97
N ALA A 4 -20.84 30.52 16.73
CA ALA A 4 -21.69 30.15 15.59
C ALA A 4 -21.12 30.70 14.27
N GLN A 5 -20.00 30.17 13.76
CA GLN A 5 -19.68 30.41 12.34
C GLN A 5 -18.83 29.34 11.64
N LEU A 6 -18.62 28.17 12.22
CA LEU A 6 -17.84 27.08 11.59
C LEU A 6 -18.50 25.70 11.66
N GLN A 7 -19.80 25.63 11.38
CA GLN A 7 -20.50 24.34 11.17
C GLN A 7 -21.57 24.46 10.11
N LYS A 8 -21.21 24.35 8.83
CA LYS A 8 -22.20 24.02 7.77
C LYS A 8 -21.64 23.47 6.46
N TRP A 9 -20.57 22.67 6.51
CA TRP A 9 -20.01 22.03 5.29
C TRP A 9 -19.72 20.52 5.46
N TRP A 10 -20.44 19.83 6.35
CA TRP A 10 -20.31 18.38 6.56
C TRP A 10 -21.66 17.66 6.63
N CYS A 11 -22.54 17.94 5.68
CA CYS A 11 -23.72 17.09 5.41
C CYS A 11 -24.10 17.22 3.94
N CYS A 12 -23.56 16.34 3.10
CA CYS A 12 -24.21 15.92 1.86
C CYS A 12 -24.00 14.42 1.73
N ASP A 13 -24.98 13.67 2.23
CA ASP A 13 -25.34 12.36 1.71
C ASP A 13 -25.71 12.50 0.22
N GLU A 14 -24.82 12.12 -0.70
CA GLU A 14 -25.21 11.71 -2.05
C GLU A 14 -24.22 10.67 -2.63
N PRO A 15 -24.42 9.36 -2.36
CA PRO A 15 -23.64 8.31 -3.01
C PRO A 15 -23.82 8.24 -4.54
N LYS A 16 -24.84 8.89 -5.11
CA LYS A 16 -25.17 8.86 -6.54
C LYS A 16 -24.33 9.84 -7.39
N LEU A 17 -23.86 10.95 -6.82
CA LEU A 17 -23.10 11.94 -7.57
C LEU A 17 -21.63 11.51 -7.78
N ILE A 18 -21.06 10.81 -6.79
CA ILE A 18 -19.70 10.26 -6.85
C ILE A 18 -19.61 9.14 -7.90
N MET A 19 -20.63 8.27 -8.01
CA MET A 19 -20.67 7.22 -9.05
C MET A 19 -20.69 7.80 -10.47
N ARG A 20 -21.43 8.89 -10.72
CA ARG A 20 -21.52 9.49 -12.08
C ARG A 20 -20.22 10.18 -12.51
N LEU A 21 -19.49 10.77 -11.57
CA LEU A 21 -18.20 11.41 -11.87
C LEU A 21 -17.11 10.36 -12.09
N GLN A 22 -17.08 9.28 -11.31
CA GLN A 22 -16.14 8.17 -11.50
C GLN A 22 -16.35 7.45 -12.84
N ASN A 23 -17.58 7.29 -13.31
CA ASN A 23 -17.86 6.65 -14.60
C ASN A 23 -17.41 7.46 -15.81
N LYS A 24 -17.48 8.80 -15.74
CA LYS A 24 -17.08 9.67 -16.85
C LYS A 24 -15.57 9.65 -17.09
N ASP A 25 -14.77 9.59 -16.03
CA ASP A 25 -13.32 9.53 -16.15
C ASP A 25 -12.82 8.14 -16.60
N LYS A 26 -13.50 7.05 -16.20
CA LYS A 26 -13.16 5.68 -16.64
C LYS A 26 -13.35 5.48 -18.15
N MET A 27 -14.48 5.94 -18.69
CA MET A 27 -14.78 5.88 -20.13
C MET A 27 -13.86 6.75 -21.00
N ASN A 28 -13.16 7.72 -20.40
CA ASN A 28 -12.21 8.59 -21.09
C ASN A 28 -10.76 8.09 -21.05
N SER A 29 -10.49 6.93 -20.44
CA SER A 29 -9.17 6.30 -20.50
C SER A 29 -8.93 5.66 -21.87
N PRO A 30 -7.69 5.65 -22.41
CA PRO A 30 -7.38 5.00 -23.69
C PRO A 30 -7.79 3.52 -23.73
N ILE A 31 -7.75 2.84 -22.58
CA ILE A 31 -8.17 1.44 -22.44
C ILE A 31 -9.69 1.30 -22.38
N GLY A 32 -10.38 2.18 -21.66
CA GLY A 32 -11.84 2.21 -21.62
C GLY A 32 -12.44 2.39 -23.01
N ILE A 33 -11.83 3.24 -23.84
CA ILE A 33 -12.23 3.45 -25.24
C ILE A 33 -12.01 2.18 -26.09
N ALA A 34 -10.87 1.49 -25.90
CA ALA A 34 -10.57 0.28 -26.66
C ALA A 34 -11.45 -0.92 -26.28
N LEU A 35 -11.86 -1.01 -25.01
CA LEU A 35 -12.72 -2.09 -24.52
C LEU A 35 -14.19 -1.85 -24.87
N SER A 36 -14.64 -0.59 -24.99
CA SER A 36 -16.03 -0.27 -25.36
C SER A 36 -16.45 -0.73 -26.76
N ASP A 37 -15.49 -1.09 -27.62
CA ASP A 37 -15.77 -1.60 -28.97
C ASP A 37 -16.13 -3.11 -28.97
N TRP A 38 -16.00 -3.82 -27.84
CA TRP A 38 -16.28 -5.24 -27.70
C TRP A 38 -17.54 -5.42 -26.84
N ASP A 39 -18.62 -5.96 -27.41
CA ASP A 39 -19.95 -6.01 -26.80
C ASP A 39 -20.02 -7.04 -25.63
N LEU A 40 -19.50 -6.67 -24.44
CA LEU A 40 -19.43 -7.52 -23.25
C LEU A 40 -20.06 -6.87 -22.00
N ASN A 41 -20.32 -7.70 -21.00
CA ASN A 41 -21.08 -7.37 -19.79
C ASN A 41 -20.41 -6.23 -18.99
N SER A 42 -21.05 -5.05 -18.97
CA SER A 42 -20.44 -3.77 -18.54
C SER A 42 -19.88 -3.70 -17.11
N GLU A 43 -20.36 -4.54 -16.19
CA GLU A 43 -19.83 -4.61 -14.82
C GLU A 43 -18.51 -5.41 -14.72
N ILE A 44 -18.38 -6.49 -15.49
CA ILE A 44 -17.16 -7.32 -15.53
C ILE A 44 -16.05 -6.57 -16.27
N GLU A 45 -16.41 -5.78 -17.28
CA GLU A 45 -15.47 -4.93 -18.01
C GLU A 45 -14.94 -3.78 -17.17
N SER A 46 -15.73 -3.18 -16.27
CA SER A 46 -15.22 -2.08 -15.44
C SER A 46 -14.08 -2.54 -14.53
N ASP A 47 -14.16 -3.72 -13.94
CA ASP A 47 -13.10 -4.22 -13.06
C ASP A 47 -11.88 -4.69 -13.86
N LEU A 48 -12.10 -5.30 -15.02
CA LEU A 48 -11.02 -5.69 -15.92
C LEU A 48 -10.28 -4.48 -16.50
N ALA A 49 -11.02 -3.47 -16.96
CA ALA A 49 -10.48 -2.21 -17.47
C ALA A 49 -9.66 -1.49 -16.40
N ASP A 50 -10.16 -1.41 -15.16
CA ASP A 50 -9.42 -0.85 -14.04
C ASP A 50 -8.12 -1.63 -13.75
N ASN A 51 -8.16 -2.95 -13.81
CA ASN A 51 -6.95 -3.77 -13.60
C ASN A 51 -5.91 -3.56 -14.70
N ILE A 52 -6.36 -3.49 -15.96
CA ILE A 52 -5.48 -3.20 -17.11
C ILE A 52 -4.91 -1.80 -16.97
N GLN A 53 -5.74 -0.79 -16.73
CA GLN A 53 -5.31 0.60 -16.55
C GLN A 53 -4.32 0.75 -15.39
N ALA A 54 -4.55 0.10 -14.26
CA ALA A 54 -3.61 0.11 -13.13
C ALA A 54 -2.26 -0.54 -13.48
N ALA A 55 -2.26 -1.60 -14.30
CA ALA A 55 -1.02 -2.22 -14.76
C ALA A 55 -0.20 -1.25 -15.64
N PHE A 56 -0.85 -0.55 -16.57
CA PHE A 56 -0.20 0.47 -17.40
C PHE A 56 0.34 1.64 -16.56
N GLU A 57 -0.48 2.19 -15.66
CA GLU A 57 -0.06 3.24 -14.74
C GLU A 57 1.17 2.82 -13.94
N SER A 58 1.19 1.60 -13.42
CA SER A 58 2.32 1.10 -12.62
C SER A 58 3.61 0.94 -13.42
N MET A 59 3.52 0.62 -14.71
CA MET A 59 4.67 0.55 -15.61
C MET A 59 5.26 1.94 -15.91
N GLU A 60 4.41 2.96 -16.05
CA GLU A 60 4.83 4.32 -16.41
C GLU A 60 5.20 5.19 -15.19
N LEU A 61 4.69 4.88 -13.99
CA LEU A 61 4.93 5.67 -12.79
C LEU A 61 6.38 5.56 -12.29
N LYS A 62 7.18 6.57 -12.66
CA LYS A 62 8.50 6.85 -12.06
C LYS A 62 8.39 7.53 -10.69
N SER A 63 7.21 8.05 -10.33
CA SER A 63 6.96 8.68 -9.02
C SER A 63 6.73 7.64 -7.93
N LEU A 64 7.18 7.96 -6.72
CA LEU A 64 6.90 7.22 -5.48
C LEU A 64 5.45 7.41 -4.99
N ILE A 65 4.92 8.61 -5.19
CA ILE A 65 3.58 8.99 -4.73
C ILE A 65 2.60 8.80 -5.88
N TYR A 66 1.65 7.89 -5.69
CA TYR A 66 0.56 7.65 -6.61
C TYR A 66 -0.51 8.76 -6.49
N LYS A 67 -0.97 9.26 -7.63
CA LYS A 67 -1.98 10.34 -7.71
C LYS A 67 -3.23 9.95 -8.51
N GLY A 68 -3.30 8.71 -9.02
CA GLY A 68 -4.45 8.22 -9.77
C GLY A 68 -5.58 7.74 -8.86
N SER A 69 -6.67 7.26 -9.46
CA SER A 69 -7.88 6.79 -8.77
C SER A 69 -7.83 5.31 -8.39
N LEU A 70 -7.00 4.50 -9.05
CA LEU A 70 -6.94 3.04 -8.96
C LEU A 70 -5.96 2.54 -7.88
N ARG A 71 -6.03 3.14 -6.69
CA ARG A 71 -5.08 2.87 -5.59
C ARG A 71 -5.09 1.42 -5.09
N LEU A 72 -6.24 0.73 -5.14
CA LEU A 72 -6.39 -0.64 -4.67
C LEU A 72 -5.73 -1.63 -5.65
N GLN A 73 -6.03 -1.49 -6.94
CA GLN A 73 -5.46 -2.31 -8.01
C GLN A 73 -3.94 -2.08 -8.11
N ASN A 74 -3.49 -0.83 -7.99
CA ASN A 74 -2.06 -0.50 -7.94
C ASN A 74 -1.37 -1.10 -6.70
N LEU A 75 -2.04 -1.15 -5.54
CA LEU A 75 -1.50 -1.81 -4.35
C LEU A 75 -1.33 -3.31 -4.57
N ASP A 76 -2.29 -3.97 -5.19
CA ASP A 76 -2.20 -5.41 -5.51
C ASP A 76 -1.07 -5.69 -6.51
N TYR A 77 -0.88 -4.82 -7.49
CA TYR A 77 0.25 -4.91 -8.40
C TYR A 77 1.59 -4.68 -7.68
N ALA A 78 1.68 -3.70 -6.78
CA ALA A 78 2.88 -3.46 -5.97
C ALA A 78 3.21 -4.65 -5.05
N ILE A 79 2.20 -5.34 -4.52
CA ILE A 79 2.37 -6.61 -3.79
C ILE A 79 3.02 -7.68 -4.68
N ARG A 80 2.52 -7.86 -5.90
CA ARG A 80 3.10 -8.81 -6.87
C ARG A 80 4.52 -8.42 -7.27
N GLN A 81 4.81 -7.12 -7.45
CA GLN A 81 6.15 -6.65 -7.74
C GLN A 81 7.12 -6.98 -6.60
N VAL A 82 6.76 -6.71 -5.35
CA VAL A 82 7.59 -7.07 -4.19
C VAL A 82 7.82 -8.58 -4.11
N ALA A 83 6.80 -9.39 -4.38
CA ALA A 83 6.95 -10.85 -4.39
C ALA A 83 7.95 -11.32 -5.46
N ASN A 84 7.91 -10.73 -6.65
CA ASN A 84 8.77 -11.07 -7.78
C ASN A 84 10.20 -10.49 -7.64
N GLN A 85 10.34 -9.31 -7.06
CA GLN A 85 11.60 -8.56 -6.93
C GLN A 85 11.84 -8.13 -5.46
N PRO A 86 12.05 -9.08 -4.54
CA PRO A 86 12.06 -8.79 -3.11
C PRO A 86 13.21 -7.89 -2.64
N GLN A 87 14.26 -7.71 -3.45
CA GLN A 87 15.41 -6.84 -3.13
C GLN A 87 15.24 -5.40 -3.64
N GLU A 88 14.19 -5.12 -4.41
CA GLU A 88 14.00 -3.82 -5.04
C GLU A 88 13.34 -2.85 -4.06
N LEU A 89 14.12 -1.93 -3.48
CA LEU A 89 13.66 -1.03 -2.42
C LEU A 89 12.51 -0.12 -2.88
N MET A 90 12.50 0.33 -4.15
CA MET A 90 11.46 1.22 -4.66
C MET A 90 10.08 0.56 -4.60
N ALA A 91 9.96 -0.73 -4.88
CA ALA A 91 8.74 -1.50 -4.85
C ALA A 91 8.18 -1.58 -3.43
N HIS A 92 9.04 -1.77 -2.43
CA HIS A 92 8.64 -1.75 -1.01
C HIS A 92 8.13 -0.38 -0.58
N VAL A 93 8.83 0.69 -0.95
CA VAL A 93 8.42 2.06 -0.57
C VAL A 93 7.13 2.47 -1.32
N LYS A 94 7.00 2.14 -2.61
CA LYS A 94 5.77 2.35 -3.39
C LYS A 94 4.58 1.62 -2.76
N ARG A 95 4.77 0.35 -2.39
CA ARG A 95 3.74 -0.43 -1.71
C ARG A 95 3.33 0.19 -0.38
N PHE A 96 4.29 0.68 0.41
CA PHE A 96 3.99 1.41 1.66
C PHE A 96 3.09 2.62 1.38
N TYR A 97 3.45 3.49 0.44
CA TYR A 97 2.64 4.67 0.13
C TYR A 97 1.25 4.32 -0.44
N LEU A 98 1.14 3.28 -1.26
CA LEU A 98 -0.16 2.78 -1.74
C LEU A 98 -1.01 2.22 -0.59
N ALA A 99 -0.41 1.52 0.37
CA ALA A 99 -1.12 1.05 1.57
C ALA A 99 -1.60 2.21 2.45
N MET A 100 -0.77 3.24 2.62
CA MET A 100 -1.13 4.49 3.31
C MET A 100 -2.32 5.18 2.63
N LEU A 101 -2.30 5.28 1.30
CA LEU A 101 -3.39 5.85 0.50
C LEU A 101 -4.69 5.05 0.64
N CYS A 102 -4.59 3.73 0.83
CA CYS A 102 -5.74 2.86 1.06
C CYS A 102 -6.24 2.85 2.51
N ARG A 103 -5.57 3.55 3.43
CA ARG A 103 -5.94 3.62 4.86
C ARG A 103 -6.08 2.25 5.54
N SER A 104 -5.35 1.24 5.07
CA SER A 104 -5.43 -0.13 5.60
C SER A 104 -4.30 -0.38 6.60
N GLU A 105 -4.64 -0.47 7.88
CA GLU A 105 -3.70 -0.69 8.98
C GLU A 105 -2.83 -1.92 8.75
N SER A 106 -3.45 -3.08 8.50
CA SER A 106 -2.73 -4.34 8.27
C SER A 106 -1.79 -4.28 7.07
N LYS A 107 -2.21 -3.65 5.96
CA LYS A 107 -1.36 -3.52 4.77
C LYS A 107 -0.19 -2.53 5.00
N VAL A 108 -0.40 -1.46 5.76
CA VAL A 108 0.67 -0.51 6.15
C VAL A 108 1.68 -1.20 7.05
N GLN A 109 1.22 -1.89 8.09
CA GLN A 109 2.08 -2.66 8.99
C GLN A 109 2.87 -3.74 8.24
N GLY A 110 2.21 -4.51 7.37
CA GLY A 110 2.87 -5.53 6.55
C GLY A 110 3.95 -4.95 5.63
N ALA A 111 3.73 -3.78 5.04
CA ALA A 111 4.72 -3.09 4.21
C ALA A 111 5.92 -2.59 5.04
N LEU A 112 5.70 -2.07 6.25
CA LEU A 112 6.78 -1.67 7.15
C LEU A 112 7.61 -2.87 7.60
N ILE A 113 6.99 -4.00 7.91
CA ILE A 113 7.68 -5.24 8.27
C ILE A 113 8.59 -5.69 7.12
N ASP A 114 8.10 -5.67 5.88
CA ASP A 114 8.90 -6.05 4.72
C ASP A 114 10.09 -5.09 4.49
N LEU A 115 9.87 -3.78 4.68
CA LEU A 115 10.93 -2.78 4.67
C LEU A 115 11.98 -3.04 5.75
N MET A 116 11.58 -3.39 6.97
CA MET A 116 12.50 -3.76 8.05
C MET A 116 13.36 -4.98 7.69
N ILE A 117 12.77 -5.98 7.03
CA ILE A 117 13.47 -7.19 6.58
C ILE A 117 14.50 -6.87 5.49
N VAL A 118 14.14 -6.03 4.52
CA VAL A 118 14.99 -5.69 3.36
C VAL A 118 16.11 -4.74 3.76
N LEU A 119 15.78 -3.71 4.53
CA LEU A 119 16.74 -2.71 5.00
C LEU A 119 17.64 -3.28 6.10
N ARG A 120 17.17 -4.24 6.89
CA ARG A 120 17.89 -4.86 8.01
C ARG A 120 18.42 -3.79 8.98
N TYR A 121 19.74 -3.61 9.01
CA TYR A 121 20.45 -2.65 9.85
C TYR A 121 20.88 -1.40 9.09
N LYS A 122 20.60 -1.32 7.80
CA LYS A 122 20.89 -0.18 6.92
C LYS A 122 19.61 0.64 6.76
N GLY A 123 19.71 1.94 6.51
CA GLY A 123 18.52 2.74 6.20
C GLY A 123 17.58 3.05 7.37
N ALA A 124 18.05 2.98 8.63
CA ALA A 124 17.27 3.39 9.79
C ALA A 124 16.63 4.80 9.64
N PRO A 125 17.29 5.82 9.05
CA PRO A 125 16.65 7.11 8.84
C PRO A 125 15.41 7.07 7.93
N LEU A 126 15.41 6.23 6.88
CA LEU A 126 14.25 6.06 6.01
C LEU A 126 13.13 5.37 6.78
N LEU A 127 13.44 4.25 7.43
CA LEU A 127 12.46 3.46 8.15
C LEU A 127 11.77 4.26 9.26
N ILE A 128 12.52 5.04 10.04
CA ILE A 128 11.95 5.90 11.09
C ILE A 128 11.01 6.96 10.52
N ARG A 129 11.35 7.57 9.37
CA ARG A 129 10.45 8.54 8.70
C ARG A 129 9.14 7.87 8.29
N LEU A 130 9.22 6.69 7.66
CA LEU A 130 8.02 5.96 7.22
C LEU A 130 7.16 5.52 8.41
N ILE A 131 7.75 5.10 9.53
CA ILE A 131 7.00 4.78 10.75
C ILE A 131 6.30 6.02 11.32
N ASN A 132 6.97 7.18 11.35
CA ASN A 132 6.35 8.43 11.80
C ASN A 132 5.18 8.84 10.88
N GLU A 133 5.34 8.70 9.56
CA GLU A 133 4.26 8.97 8.62
C GLU A 133 3.07 8.01 8.82
N ALA A 134 3.33 6.76 9.20
CA ALA A 134 2.30 5.75 9.44
C ALA A 134 1.51 5.94 10.75
N GLU A 135 1.96 6.81 11.66
CA GLU A 135 1.34 7.01 12.97
C GLU A 135 -0.13 7.42 12.89
N VAL A 136 -0.51 8.18 11.85
CA VAL A 136 -1.89 8.59 11.60
C VAL A 136 -2.85 7.44 11.26
N ILE A 137 -2.32 6.25 10.95
CA ILE A 137 -3.10 5.04 10.66
C ILE A 137 -2.86 3.97 11.73
N LEU A 138 -1.61 3.74 12.14
CA LEU A 138 -1.23 2.66 13.07
C LEU A 138 -1.37 3.03 14.55
N GLY A 139 -1.44 4.33 14.86
CA GLY A 139 -1.39 4.84 16.23
C GLY A 139 0.02 4.83 16.83
N SER A 140 0.20 5.64 17.87
CA SER A 140 1.50 5.88 18.51
C SER A 140 2.09 4.62 19.15
N SER A 141 1.27 3.82 19.83
CA SER A 141 1.72 2.61 20.54
C SER A 141 2.41 1.60 19.61
N LEU A 142 1.80 1.31 18.46
CA LEU A 142 2.38 0.39 17.48
C LEU A 142 3.61 0.99 16.79
N CYS A 143 3.58 2.29 16.47
CA CYS A 143 4.74 2.98 15.92
C CYS A 143 5.94 2.97 16.86
N ASP A 144 5.75 3.13 18.17
CA ASP A 144 6.82 3.05 19.15
C ASP A 144 7.41 1.64 19.26
N GLN A 145 6.56 0.59 19.19
CA GLN A 145 7.03 -0.78 19.08
C GLN A 145 7.88 -1.00 17.82
N LEU A 146 7.42 -0.53 16.65
CA LEU A 146 8.16 -0.63 15.39
C LEU A 146 9.50 0.12 15.44
N LYS A 147 9.54 1.32 16.01
CA LYS A 147 10.78 2.10 16.22
C LYS A 147 11.76 1.33 17.11
N ASN A 148 11.28 0.76 18.21
CA ASN A 148 12.11 -0.03 19.12
C ASN A 148 12.70 -1.26 18.42
N ILE A 149 11.91 -1.99 17.63
CA ILE A 149 12.40 -3.14 16.86
C ILE A 149 13.46 -2.70 15.84
N ALA A 150 13.20 -1.59 15.13
CA ALA A 150 14.13 -1.02 14.15
C ALA A 150 15.48 -0.64 14.77
N GLN A 151 15.48 -0.04 15.97
CA GLN A 151 16.68 0.38 16.68
C GLN A 151 17.45 -0.79 17.30
N ASN A 152 16.74 -1.77 17.87
CA ASN A 152 17.34 -2.91 18.56
C ASN A 152 17.97 -3.94 17.62
N LYS A 153 17.83 -3.78 16.30
CA LYS A 153 18.45 -4.67 15.29
C LYS A 153 18.13 -6.16 15.54
N SER A 154 16.98 -6.44 16.15
CA SER A 154 16.58 -7.80 16.54
C SER A 154 15.45 -8.29 15.65
N ALA A 155 15.75 -9.27 14.80
CA ALA A 155 14.76 -9.92 13.94
C ALA A 155 13.64 -10.62 14.74
N ASN A 156 13.89 -10.97 16.00
CA ASN A 156 12.90 -11.62 16.86
C ASN A 156 11.74 -10.68 17.22
N GLY A 157 11.96 -9.37 17.22
CA GLY A 157 10.89 -8.40 17.48
C GLY A 157 9.81 -8.41 16.42
N ILE A 158 10.16 -8.76 15.17
CA ILE A 158 9.19 -8.87 14.07
C ILE A 158 8.20 -10.02 14.30
N LEU A 159 8.62 -11.08 15.00
CA LEU A 159 7.77 -12.25 15.27
C LEU A 159 6.61 -11.96 16.24
N LEU A 160 6.68 -10.81 16.94
CA LEU A 160 5.62 -10.36 17.86
C LEU A 160 4.56 -9.51 17.17
N LEU A 161 4.77 -9.14 15.91
CA LEU A 161 3.85 -8.32 15.13
C LEU A 161 2.87 -9.18 14.35
N ASP A 162 1.72 -8.60 13.97
CA ASP A 162 0.89 -9.21 12.92
C ASP A 162 1.63 -9.14 11.58
N VAL A 163 1.93 -10.33 11.04
CA VAL A 163 2.65 -10.55 9.78
C VAL A 163 1.71 -11.01 8.66
N SER A 164 0.40 -11.03 8.88
CA SER A 164 -0.62 -11.50 7.93
C SER A 164 -0.53 -10.84 6.55
N CYS A 165 -0.14 -9.57 6.50
CA CYS A 165 0.00 -8.79 5.27
C CYS A 165 1.46 -8.59 4.83
N SER A 166 2.44 -9.25 5.45
CA SER A 166 3.83 -9.26 4.97
C SER A 166 3.96 -10.15 3.74
N VAL A 167 4.51 -9.60 2.66
CA VAL A 167 4.73 -10.33 1.41
C VAL A 167 5.98 -11.19 1.51
N LEU A 168 7.03 -10.73 2.20
CA LEU A 168 8.27 -11.50 2.29
C LEU A 168 8.14 -12.71 3.20
N ILE A 169 7.39 -12.58 4.30
CA ILE A 169 7.14 -13.69 5.22
C ILE A 169 6.18 -14.70 4.58
N ASN A 170 5.05 -14.26 4.03
CA ASN A 170 4.04 -15.17 3.48
C ASN A 170 4.39 -15.72 2.09
N GLY A 171 5.12 -14.95 1.28
CA GLY A 171 5.62 -15.38 -0.02
C GLY A 171 6.87 -16.26 0.04
N ARG A 172 7.45 -16.48 1.23
CA ARG A 172 8.75 -17.14 1.45
C ARG A 172 9.91 -16.47 0.69
N SER A 173 9.75 -15.22 0.28
CA SER A 173 10.74 -14.43 -0.47
C SER A 173 11.77 -13.75 0.43
N LEU A 174 12.09 -14.36 1.59
CA LEU A 174 13.06 -13.80 2.51
C LEU A 174 14.42 -13.69 1.80
N PRO A 175 15.16 -12.58 1.98
CA PRO A 175 16.48 -12.43 1.38
C PRO A 175 17.37 -13.63 1.71
N ALA A 176 18.20 -14.12 0.77
CA ALA A 176 19.08 -15.28 0.98
C ALA A 176 20.01 -15.16 2.20
N THR A 177 20.23 -13.94 2.66
CA THR A 177 21.02 -13.61 3.85
C THR A 177 20.23 -13.79 5.16
N TYR A 178 18.93 -14.11 5.12
CA TYR A 178 18.08 -14.36 6.28
C TYR A 178 18.34 -15.79 6.75
N LYS A 179 19.15 -15.93 7.80
CA LYS A 179 19.26 -17.20 8.51
C LYS A 179 18.12 -17.25 9.52
N LYS A 180 17.14 -18.13 9.29
CA LYS A 180 16.24 -18.54 10.36
C LYS A 180 17.14 -19.10 11.45
N LYS A 181 17.05 -18.56 12.67
CA LYS A 181 17.82 -19.11 13.79
C LYS A 181 17.26 -20.51 14.02
N ASP A 182 18.00 -21.53 13.58
CA ASP A 182 17.59 -22.92 13.81
C ASP A 182 17.34 -23.06 15.30
N SER A 183 16.13 -23.50 15.66
CA SER A 183 15.78 -23.84 17.03
C SER A 183 16.73 -24.95 17.44
N ALA A 184 17.77 -24.60 18.19
CA ALA A 184 18.63 -25.55 18.87
C ALA A 184 17.71 -26.45 19.69
N LYS A 185 17.62 -27.72 19.26
CA LYS A 185 17.19 -28.82 20.12
C LYS A 185 18.31 -29.12 21.10
#